data_AF-A0A6D2IUZ4-F1
#
_entry.id   AF-A0A6D2IUZ4-F1
#
_cell.length_a   1.000
_cell.length_b   1.000
_cell.length_c   1.000
_cell.angle_alpha   90.00
_cell.angle_beta   90.00
_cell.angle_gamma   90.00
#
_symmetry.space_group_name_H-M   'P 1'
#
loop_
_entity.id
_entity.type
_entity.pdbx_description
1 polymer ?
#
loop_
_entity_poly.entity_id
_entity_poly.type
_entity_poly.pdbx_seq_one_letter_code
_entity_poly.pdbx_strand_id
1 'polypeptide(L)'
;MGSLRLSTVVVSTVVVCLSILLLSPTEVEGRETCDKPYSICWFWPFFSDSDAYCRESCLKVKDEKYEYYDGQCRPARSALPLPPECFCCVRERSRAEIESI
;
A
#
# COMPACT_ATOMS: atom_id res chain seq x y z
N MET A 1 -18.97 -46.83 31.77
CA MET A 1 -18.60 -46.61 30.36
C MET A 1 -18.86 -45.14 30.03
N GLY A 2 -17.83 -44.31 29.96
CA GLY A 2 -18.05 -42.90 29.63
C GLY A 2 -16.88 -42.00 30.02
N SER A 3 -15.86 -41.95 29.17
CA SER A 3 -14.94 -40.79 29.11
C SER A 3 -14.02 -40.90 27.89
N LEU A 4 -14.59 -41.05 26.69
CA LEU A 4 -13.83 -41.12 25.43
C LEU A 4 -14.14 -39.96 24.46
N ARG A 5 -14.88 -38.94 24.91
CA ARG A 5 -15.35 -37.85 24.03
C ARG A 5 -14.55 -36.56 24.09
N LEU A 6 -13.62 -36.39 25.05
CA LEU A 6 -12.89 -35.13 25.19
C LEU A 6 -11.73 -34.99 24.18
N SER A 7 -11.08 -36.08 23.79
CA SER A 7 -9.87 -36.01 22.96
C SER A 7 -10.14 -35.72 21.48
N THR A 8 -11.29 -36.12 20.95
CA THR A 8 -11.63 -35.92 19.52
C THR A 8 -11.91 -34.44 19.20
N VAL A 9 -12.51 -33.71 20.15
CA VAL A 9 -12.86 -32.29 19.98
C VAL A 9 -11.61 -31.42 19.90
N VAL A 10 -10.61 -31.70 20.74
CA VAL A 10 -9.35 -30.95 20.75
C VAL A 10 -8.60 -31.12 19.42
N VAL A 11 -8.53 -32.35 18.91
CA VAL A 11 -7.86 -32.63 17.63
C VAL A 11 -8.59 -31.93 16.47
N SER A 12 -9.92 -31.93 16.42
CA SER A 12 -10.65 -31.23 15.36
C SER A 12 -10.44 -29.72 15.41
N THR A 13 -10.42 -29.12 16.61
CA THR A 13 -10.18 -27.67 16.74
C THR A 13 -8.78 -27.26 16.30
N VAL A 14 -7.75 -28.07 16.56
CA VAL A 14 -6.37 -27.78 16.16
C VAL A 14 -6.20 -27.87 14.65
N VAL A 15 -6.79 -28.88 14.01
CA VAL A 15 -6.72 -29.05 12.54
C VAL A 15 -7.43 -27.92 11.81
N VAL A 16 -8.58 -27.46 12.32
CA VAL A 16 -9.32 -26.32 11.74
C VAL A 16 -8.50 -25.02 11.85
N CYS A 17 -7.84 -24.76 12.99
CA CYS A 17 -7.00 -23.58 13.15
C CYS A 17 -5.76 -23.57 12.23
N LEU A 18 -5.15 -24.73 11.98
CA LEU A 18 -4.02 -24.85 11.05
C LEU A 18 -4.44 -24.58 9.59
N SER A 19 -5.62 -25.04 9.18
CA SER A 19 -6.16 -24.78 7.83
C SER A 19 -6.43 -23.30 7.58
N ILE A 20 -6.90 -22.56 8.60
CA ILE A 20 -7.14 -21.11 8.50
C ILE A 20 -5.82 -20.34 8.38
N LEU A 21 -4.76 -20.78 9.07
CA LEU A 21 -3.44 -20.14 9.00
C LEU A 21 -2.77 -20.33 7.63
N LEU A 22 -2.97 -21.47 6.97
CA LEU A 22 -2.41 -21.78 5.64
C LEU A 22 -3.17 -21.10 4.48
N LEU A 23 -4.39 -20.63 4.70
CA LEU A 23 -5.18 -19.85 3.76
C LEU A 23 -4.93 -18.34 3.89
N SER A 24 -3.99 -17.92 4.75
CA SER A 24 -3.53 -16.53 4.76
C SER A 24 -2.92 -16.25 3.38
N PRO A 25 -3.53 -15.37 2.56
CA PRO A 25 -2.98 -15.05 1.26
C PRO A 25 -1.65 -14.33 1.51
N THR A 26 -0.54 -15.02 1.28
CA THR A 26 0.77 -14.38 1.11
C THR A 26 1.00 -14.02 -0.35
N GLU A 27 -0.07 -13.70 -1.09
CA GLU A 27 0.04 -12.72 -2.14
C GLU A 27 -0.06 -11.36 -1.47
N VAL A 28 1.09 -10.86 -1.02
CA VAL A 28 1.26 -9.42 -0.92
C VAL A 28 1.19 -8.91 -2.35
N GLU A 29 -0.05 -8.64 -2.78
CA GLU A 29 -0.40 -7.74 -3.87
C GLU A 29 0.61 -6.58 -3.82
N GLY A 30 1.26 -6.31 -4.97
CA GLY A 30 2.52 -5.57 -5.07
C GLY A 30 2.64 -4.39 -4.12
N ARG A 31 3.83 -4.19 -3.53
CA ARG A 31 4.08 -3.20 -2.49
C ARG A 31 3.55 -1.81 -2.88
N GLU A 32 2.40 -1.45 -2.32
CA GLU A 32 1.77 -0.13 -2.45
C GLU A 32 2.37 0.83 -1.43
N THR A 33 2.72 2.04 -1.84
CA THR A 33 3.22 3.09 -0.95
C THR A 33 2.83 4.48 -1.42
N CYS A 34 2.35 5.30 -0.48
CA CYS A 34 1.89 6.68 -0.70
C CYS A 34 2.80 7.73 -0.05
N ASP A 35 4.10 7.42 0.05
CA ASP A 35 5.09 8.27 0.70
C ASP A 35 6.27 8.58 -0.22
N LYS A 36 6.10 8.48 -1.55
CA LYS A 36 7.16 8.80 -2.53
C LYS A 36 7.16 10.32 -2.80
N PRO A 37 8.15 11.08 -2.30
CA PRO A 37 8.19 12.52 -2.54
C PRO A 37 8.46 12.81 -4.02
N TYR A 38 7.77 13.80 -4.58
CA TYR A 38 7.90 14.17 -5.99
C TYR A 38 8.25 15.65 -6.21
N SER A 39 7.50 16.56 -5.59
CA SER A 39 7.67 18.01 -5.79
C SER A 39 7.18 18.81 -4.59
N ILE A 40 7.35 20.14 -4.65
CA ILE A 40 6.86 21.06 -3.64
C ILE A 40 5.45 21.53 -4.03
N CYS A 41 4.53 21.53 -3.07
CA CYS A 41 3.18 22.06 -3.24
C CYS A 41 3.12 23.54 -2.86
N TRP A 42 3.57 24.40 -3.76
CA TRP A 42 3.47 25.85 -3.54
C TRP A 42 2.01 26.25 -3.28
N PHE A 43 1.79 27.04 -2.24
CA PHE A 43 0.50 27.59 -1.82
C PHE A 43 -0.52 26.61 -1.22
N TRP A 44 -0.15 25.36 -0.93
CA TRP A 44 -0.98 24.47 -0.11
C TRP A 44 -0.98 24.92 1.37
N PRO A 45 -2.10 24.86 2.12
CA PRO A 45 -3.44 24.38 1.74
C PRO A 45 -4.38 25.51 1.25
N PHE A 46 -3.86 26.69 0.94
CA PHE A 46 -4.67 27.87 0.61
C PHE A 46 -5.35 27.77 -0.78
N PHE A 47 -4.83 26.92 -1.66
CA PHE A 47 -5.39 26.65 -2.98
C PHE A 47 -5.93 25.22 -3.06
N SER A 48 -7.20 25.08 -3.44
CA SER A 48 -7.88 23.79 -3.58
C SER A 48 -7.29 22.92 -4.70
N ASP A 49 -6.65 23.53 -5.70
CA ASP A 49 -6.12 22.82 -6.87
C ASP A 49 -4.73 22.19 -6.65
N SER A 50 -4.08 22.45 -5.52
CA SER A 50 -2.73 21.93 -5.25
C SER A 50 -2.70 20.39 -5.23
N ASP A 51 -3.72 19.74 -4.67
CA ASP A 51 -3.83 18.28 -4.64
C ASP A 51 -4.09 17.71 -6.05
N ALA A 52 -4.96 18.34 -6.84
CA ALA A 52 -5.23 17.94 -8.21
C ALA A 52 -3.96 18.04 -9.08
N TYR A 53 -3.21 19.14 -8.94
CA TYR A 53 -1.94 19.33 -9.62
C TYR A 53 -0.89 18.28 -9.22
N CYS A 54 -0.79 17.97 -7.92
CA CYS A 54 0.11 16.93 -7.43
C CYS A 54 -0.26 15.57 -8.03
N ARG A 55 -1.54 15.18 -7.98
CA ARG A 55 -2.04 13.94 -8.60
C ARG A 55 -1.73 13.86 -10.08
N GLU A 56 -2.05 14.89 -10.86
CA GLU A 56 -1.76 14.91 -12.30
C GLU A 56 -0.27 14.80 -12.61
N SER A 57 0.57 15.38 -11.76
CA SER A 57 2.01 15.30 -11.89
C SER A 57 2.53 13.89 -11.61
N CYS A 58 2.01 13.24 -10.56
CA CYS A 58 2.31 11.84 -10.24
C CYS A 58 1.93 10.89 -11.40
N LEU A 59 0.74 11.07 -11.98
CA LEU A 59 0.25 10.24 -13.09
C LEU A 59 1.09 10.38 -14.38
N LYS A 60 1.83 11.48 -14.54
CA LYS A 60 2.73 11.69 -15.69
C LYS A 60 4.08 10.99 -15.51
N VAL A 61 4.40 10.50 -14.31
CA VAL A 61 5.67 9.80 -14.06
C VAL A 61 5.64 8.43 -14.70
N LYS A 62 6.61 8.18 -15.60
CA LYS A 62 6.85 6.86 -16.17
C LYS A 62 8.05 6.24 -15.47
N ASP A 63 7.81 5.13 -14.81
CA ASP A 63 8.82 4.32 -14.11
C ASP A 63 8.63 2.86 -14.55
N GLU A 64 9.74 2.14 -14.71
CA GLU A 64 9.73 0.75 -15.19
C GLU A 64 9.25 -0.21 -14.11
N LYS A 65 9.48 0.14 -12.85
CA LYS A 65 9.22 -0.69 -11.68
C LYS A 65 7.93 -0.29 -10.96
N TYR A 66 7.56 0.99 -11.03
CA TYR A 66 6.44 1.53 -10.27
C TYR A 66 5.36 2.11 -11.19
N GLU A 67 4.11 1.81 -10.88
CA GLU A 67 2.96 2.50 -11.46
C GLU A 67 2.47 3.56 -10.47
N TYR A 68 2.46 4.80 -10.92
CA TYR A 68 1.96 5.95 -10.18
C TYR A 68 0.48 6.13 -10.49
N TYR A 69 -0.38 6.09 -9.47
CA TYR A 69 -1.84 6.14 -9.66
C TYR A 69 -2.54 7.27 -8.89
N ASP A 70 -1.86 7.88 -7.92
CA ASP A 70 -2.41 9.02 -7.16
C ASP A 70 -1.32 9.93 -6.57
N GLY A 71 -1.72 11.07 -6.02
CA GLY A 71 -0.82 11.99 -5.32
C GLY A 71 -1.55 13.01 -4.46
N GLN A 72 -0.93 13.41 -3.35
CA GLN A 72 -1.49 14.39 -2.43
C GLN A 72 -0.41 15.30 -1.82
N CYS A 73 -0.75 16.57 -1.64
CA CYS A 73 0.07 17.51 -0.90
C CYS A 73 -0.10 17.29 0.61
N ARG A 74 1.02 17.19 1.33
CA ARG A 74 1.04 17.02 2.78
C ARG A 74 2.12 17.89 3.40
N PRO A 75 1.99 18.29 4.67
CA PRO A 75 3.08 18.92 5.38
C PRO A 75 4.30 17.98 5.39
N ALA A 76 5.49 18.54 5.17
CA ALA A 76 6.72 17.77 5.25
C ALA A 76 6.84 17.09 6.63
N ARG A 77 7.28 15.84 6.67
CA ARG A 77 7.46 15.06 7.91
C ARG A 77 8.72 15.48 8.69
N SER A 78 8.98 16.78 8.81
CA SER A 78 10.15 17.34 9.48
C SER A 78 9.75 18.34 10.55
N ALA A 79 10.53 18.43 11.63
CA ALA A 79 10.34 19.45 12.67
C ALA A 79 10.74 20.86 12.21
N LEU A 80 11.35 20.98 11.02
CA LEU A 80 11.71 22.24 10.40
C LEU A 80 10.53 22.78 9.59
N PRO A 81 10.39 24.11 9.43
CA PRO A 81 9.38 24.73 8.59
C PRO A 81 9.73 24.54 7.11
N LEU A 82 9.69 23.30 6.64
CA LEU A 82 9.85 22.96 5.23
C LEU A 82 8.54 23.22 4.49
N PRO A 83 8.61 23.61 3.21
CA PRO A 83 7.43 23.75 2.40
C PRO A 83 6.68 22.40 2.30
N PRO A 84 5.35 22.42 2.14
CA PRO A 84 4.59 21.20 1.95
C PRO A 84 5.03 20.47 0.67
N GLU A 85 5.00 19.15 0.71
CA GLU A 85 5.50 18.28 -0.35
C GLU A 85 4.35 17.49 -0.97
N CYS A 86 4.49 17.24 -2.28
CA CYS A 86 3.66 16.32 -3.05
C CYS A 86 4.18 14.90 -2.84
N PHE A 87 3.35 14.04 -2.29
CA PHE A 87 3.63 12.62 -2.12
C PHE A 87 2.80 11.82 -3.12
N CYS A 88 3.47 11.02 -3.95
CA CYS A 88 2.82 10.13 -4.90
C CYS A 88 2.56 8.76 -4.28
N CYS A 89 1.44 8.19 -4.71
CA CYS A 89 1.08 6.81 -4.48
C CYS A 89 1.53 5.93 -5.65
N VAL A 90 2.30 4.91 -5.32
CA VAL A 90 2.85 3.96 -6.27
C VAL A 90 2.58 2.53 -5.86
N ARG A 91 2.38 1.67 -6.87
CA ARG A 91 2.36 0.22 -6.72
C ARG A 91 3.50 -0.37 -7.52
N GLU A 92 4.16 -1.38 -6.99
CA GLU A 92 5.18 -2.13 -7.72
C GLU A 92 4.51 -2.91 -8.86
N ARG A 93 4.97 -2.71 -10.10
CA ARG A 93 4.52 -3.53 -11.23
C ARG A 93 4.97 -4.96 -11.00
N SER A 94 4.03 -5.89 -11.13
CA SER A 94 4.33 -7.30 -10.98
C SER A 94 5.35 -7.73 -12.03
N ARG A 95 6.30 -8.62 -11.67
CA ARG A 95 7.28 -9.18 -12.62
C ARG A 95 6.60 -9.82 -13.84
N ALA A 96 5.39 -10.35 -13.64
CA ALA A 96 4.55 -10.93 -14.68
C ALA A 96 4.07 -9.91 -15.73
N GLU A 97 3.86 -8.64 -15.36
CA GLU A 97 3.52 -7.58 -16.33
C GLU A 97 4.75 -7.10 -17.13
N ILE A 98 5.94 -7.12 -16.52
CA ILE A 98 7.18 -6.69 -17.19
C ILE A 98 7.66 -7.75 -18.21
N GLU A 99 7.47 -9.03 -17.91
CA GLU A 99 7.86 -10.15 -18.81
C GLU A 99 6.82 -10.42 -19.93
N SER A 100 5.70 -9.70 -19.96
CA SER A 100 4.63 -9.85 -20.97
C SER A 100 4.63 -8.75 -22.06
N ILE A 101 5.66 -7.89 -22.11
CA ILE A 101 5.83 -6.83 -23.12
C ILE A 101 6.90 -7.23 -24.15
#